data_AF-A0A8J8DC51-F1
#
_entry.id   AF-A0A8J8DC51-F1
#
_cell.length_a   1.000
_cell.length_b   1.000
_cell.length_c   1.000
_cell.angle_alpha   90.00
_cell.angle_beta   90.00
_cell.angle_gamma   90.00
#
_symmetry.space_group_name_H-M   'P 1'
#
loop_
_entity.id
_entity.type
_entity.pdbx_description
1 polymer ?
#
loop_
_entity_poly.entity_id
_entity_poly.type
_entity_poly.pdbx_seq_one_letter_code
_entity_poly.pdbx_strand_id
1 'polypeptide(L)'
;MKKLLFVLILLVLPLASADYYVILDEDLAYLKPYAQNIANFHNGTLIISDFSNLDFLQADDYVLFVVNYSKFNANSVYSLYKTLDFDGDGVYNPIIGFYPVKNEKQFKLWVDALVHSTFNHKALIVEAGAMSYEEYLRLSKNATLIWISGHGDPYGVNLLGWNFDSNHMGNPKGKIFIFESCSVGQIWEAESPLVLNLLNNGSLAVVASIDMGGVSYLPAKFWFSNYSIGKLAQISNAYFVKVGVKPKVVLFGDPALKVENKSYIMKTPAEGFYAYLFPKVNGWLYTPGKPSLLLALKVYGQIFNPMDLWKSIVTESGMMTLLLAVLFVLLLKHQRDITKRRIWISLVSSLASFLLLGFLTYHPPIRISVFILVIWFSVALFMQISRKLAFLVLFFVPSAFISLALLLGFSSFTYWKFAVFAILLSSVLVFLMLLLFSEALNRVINAEP
;
A
#
# COMPACT_ATOMS: atom_id res chain seq x y z
N MET A 1 38.63 -31.38 30.51
CA MET A 1 38.85 -29.91 30.56
C MET A 1 38.89 -29.22 29.20
N LYS A 2 39.59 -29.72 28.16
CA LYS A 2 39.63 -29.05 26.83
C LYS A 2 38.26 -28.89 26.13
N LYS A 3 37.33 -29.83 26.31
CA LYS A 3 35.95 -29.72 25.77
C LYS A 3 35.07 -28.70 26.50
N LEU A 4 35.34 -28.41 27.78
CA LEU A 4 34.57 -27.44 28.57
C LEU A 4 34.97 -26.00 28.23
N LEU A 5 36.25 -25.78 27.89
CA LEU A 5 36.77 -24.48 27.45
C LEU A 5 36.23 -24.08 26.07
N PHE A 6 36.04 -25.05 25.16
CA PHE A 6 35.49 -24.79 23.82
C PHE A 6 34.01 -24.41 23.87
N VAL A 7 33.23 -24.99 24.80
CA VAL A 7 31.83 -24.63 25.04
C VAL A 7 31.71 -23.25 25.70
N LEU A 8 32.63 -22.89 26.60
CA LEU A 8 32.66 -21.53 27.17
C LEU A 8 33.05 -20.46 26.14
N ILE A 9 33.94 -20.75 25.19
CA ILE A 9 34.28 -19.81 24.10
C ILE A 9 33.10 -19.63 23.14
N LEU A 10 32.34 -20.68 22.84
CA LEU A 10 31.10 -20.61 22.04
C LEU A 10 29.97 -19.85 22.76
N LEU A 11 29.96 -19.83 24.10
CA LEU A 11 29.01 -19.06 24.92
C LEU A 11 29.44 -17.59 25.13
N VAL A 12 30.67 -17.23 24.75
CA VAL A 12 31.25 -15.88 24.89
C VAL A 12 31.45 -15.20 23.53
N LEU A 13 31.19 -15.89 22.41
CA LEU A 13 30.93 -15.20 21.16
C LEU A 13 29.68 -14.32 21.38
N PRO A 14 29.74 -13.01 21.12
CA PRO A 14 28.57 -12.18 21.24
C PRO A 14 27.49 -12.80 20.36
N LEU A 15 26.32 -13.09 20.94
CA LEU A 15 25.10 -13.13 20.15
C LEU A 15 25.13 -11.86 19.30
N ALA A 16 25.20 -12.02 17.97
CA ALA A 16 25.38 -10.97 16.97
C ALA A 16 24.96 -9.58 17.49
N SER A 17 25.94 -8.77 17.89
CA SER A 17 25.69 -7.34 18.04
C SER A 17 25.38 -6.83 16.65
N ALA A 18 24.23 -6.19 16.46
CA ALA A 18 23.93 -5.52 15.21
C ALA A 18 25.04 -4.50 14.94
N ASP A 19 25.82 -4.73 13.89
CA ASP A 19 26.92 -3.86 13.50
C ASP A 19 26.40 -2.81 12.50
N TYR A 20 27.06 -1.65 12.44
CA TYR A 20 26.75 -0.62 11.46
C TYR A 20 27.80 -0.64 10.34
N TYR A 21 27.35 -0.80 9.10
CA TYR A 21 28.19 -0.78 7.92
C TYR A 21 27.87 0.41 7.03
N VAL A 22 28.90 1.15 6.62
CA VAL A 22 28.84 2.04 5.47
C VAL A 22 29.47 1.30 4.30
N ILE A 23 28.69 1.01 3.26
CA ILE A 23 29.21 0.39 2.04
C ILE A 23 29.24 1.46 0.95
N LEU A 24 30.45 1.90 0.62
CA LEU A 24 30.74 2.94 -0.34
C LEU A 24 31.02 2.32 -1.71
N ASP A 25 30.27 2.75 -2.72
CA ASP A 25 30.51 2.41 -4.14
C ASP A 25 31.98 2.71 -4.50
N GLU A 26 32.66 1.78 -5.15
CA GLU A 26 34.06 1.93 -5.53
C GLU A 26 34.32 3.15 -6.44
N ASP A 27 33.34 3.53 -7.28
CA ASP A 27 33.41 4.75 -8.10
C ASP A 27 33.45 6.04 -7.25
N LEU A 28 33.03 5.93 -6.00
CA LEU A 28 32.97 7.02 -5.02
C LEU A 28 34.08 6.93 -3.97
N ALA A 29 35.11 6.11 -4.17
CA ALA A 29 36.18 5.88 -3.19
C ALA A 29 36.88 7.17 -2.72
N TYR A 30 36.89 8.24 -3.53
CA TYR A 30 37.41 9.56 -3.15
C TYR A 30 36.63 10.21 -1.99
N LEU A 31 35.39 9.79 -1.73
CA LEU A 31 34.56 10.24 -0.60
C LEU A 31 34.82 9.48 0.71
N LYS A 32 35.80 8.56 0.73
CA LYS A 32 36.18 7.76 1.89
C LYS A 32 36.30 8.57 3.19
N PRO A 33 36.95 9.76 3.24
CA PRO A 33 37.07 10.53 4.48
C PRO A 33 35.71 10.90 5.08
N TYR A 34 34.73 11.24 4.25
CA TYR A 34 33.39 11.60 4.70
C TYR A 34 32.57 10.37 5.09
N ALA A 35 32.67 9.30 4.31
CA ALA A 35 32.01 8.02 4.63
C ALA A 35 32.53 7.43 5.95
N GLN A 36 33.83 7.59 6.23
CA GLN A 36 34.45 7.16 7.49
C GLN A 36 33.90 7.93 8.68
N ASN A 37 33.54 9.22 8.54
CA ASN A 37 32.92 9.98 9.62
C ASN A 37 31.56 9.40 10.02
N ILE A 38 30.77 8.90 9.07
CA ILE A 38 29.50 8.23 9.34
C ILE A 38 29.74 6.92 10.08
N ALA A 39 30.70 6.10 9.61
CA ALA A 39 31.06 4.86 10.28
C ALA A 39 31.51 5.13 11.72
N ASN A 40 32.42 6.09 11.92
CA ASN A 40 32.90 6.47 13.26
C ASN A 40 31.76 6.96 14.17
N PHE A 41 30.82 7.75 13.63
CA PHE A 41 29.67 8.25 14.38
C PHE A 41 28.81 7.11 14.96
N HIS A 42 28.65 6.02 14.20
CA HIS A 42 27.91 4.83 14.64
C HIS A 42 28.78 3.72 15.26
N ASN A 43 30.08 3.98 15.48
CA ASN A 43 31.06 2.95 15.85
C ASN A 43 31.02 1.71 14.93
N GLY A 44 30.84 1.97 13.63
CA GLY A 44 30.69 1.00 12.57
C GLY A 44 31.92 0.83 11.69
N THR A 45 31.75 0.05 10.62
CA THR A 45 32.79 -0.30 9.66
C THR A 45 32.51 0.32 8.29
N LEU A 46 33.54 0.92 7.66
CA LEU A 46 33.50 1.36 6.27
C LEU A 46 34.05 0.28 5.35
N ILE A 47 33.29 -0.07 4.31
CA ILE A 47 33.66 -1.03 3.28
C ILE A 47 33.54 -0.33 1.92
N ILE A 48 34.51 -0.52 1.05
CA ILE A 48 34.44 -0.07 -0.35
C ILE A 48 34.14 -1.31 -1.20
N SER A 49 33.10 -1.27 -2.04
CA SER A 49 32.59 -2.44 -2.75
C SER A 49 31.83 -2.03 -4.02
N ASP A 50 31.77 -2.96 -4.98
CA ASP A 50 30.87 -2.92 -6.15
C ASP A 50 29.49 -3.55 -5.87
N PHE A 51 29.25 -3.96 -4.61
CA PHE A 51 28.06 -4.64 -4.09
C PHE A 51 27.86 -6.08 -4.58
N SER A 52 28.87 -6.71 -5.19
CA SER A 52 28.77 -8.08 -5.71
C SER A 52 28.79 -9.17 -4.62
N ASN A 53 29.48 -8.93 -3.50
CA ASN A 53 29.58 -9.87 -2.38
C ASN A 53 29.22 -9.17 -1.06
N LEU A 54 28.12 -9.60 -0.46
CA LEU A 54 27.55 -9.05 0.76
C LEU A 54 27.31 -10.13 1.83
N ASP A 55 27.93 -11.31 1.68
CA ASP A 55 27.69 -12.50 2.52
C ASP A 55 28.16 -12.33 3.98
N PHE A 56 28.93 -11.29 4.26
CA PHE A 56 29.37 -10.96 5.62
C PHE A 56 28.28 -10.28 6.46
N LEU A 57 27.24 -9.73 5.82
CA LEU A 57 26.13 -9.08 6.52
C LEU A 57 25.24 -10.10 7.22
N GLN A 58 24.77 -9.75 8.40
CA GLN A 58 23.87 -10.57 9.21
C GLN A 58 22.47 -9.96 9.29
N ALA A 59 21.54 -10.75 9.81
CA ALA A 59 20.21 -10.26 10.12
C ALA A 59 20.28 -9.16 11.20
N ASP A 60 19.51 -8.09 11.00
CA ASP A 60 19.45 -6.90 11.86
C ASP A 60 20.68 -5.96 11.85
N ASP A 61 21.74 -6.23 11.08
CA ASP A 61 22.82 -5.26 10.85
C ASP A 61 22.30 -3.98 10.18
N TYR A 62 22.85 -2.82 10.52
CA TYR A 62 22.52 -1.56 9.86
C TYR A 62 23.46 -1.35 8.68
N VAL A 63 22.91 -1.03 7.50
CA VAL A 63 23.73 -0.85 6.30
C VAL A 63 23.33 0.41 5.55
N LEU A 64 24.24 1.37 5.46
CA LEU A 64 24.11 2.53 4.59
C LEU A 64 24.90 2.30 3.30
N PHE A 65 24.18 2.12 2.20
CA PHE A 65 24.77 2.07 0.86
C PHE A 65 24.97 3.50 0.34
N VAL A 66 26.22 3.92 0.19
CA VAL A 66 26.57 5.19 -0.46
C VAL A 66 26.85 4.89 -1.94
N VAL A 67 25.92 5.27 -2.80
CA VAL A 67 25.84 4.78 -4.19
C VAL A 67 26.00 5.91 -5.18
N ASN A 68 26.62 5.65 -6.33
CA ASN A 68 26.67 6.64 -7.41
C ASN A 68 25.26 6.88 -7.97
N TYR A 69 24.77 8.13 -7.93
CA TYR A 69 23.42 8.49 -8.40
C TYR A 69 23.16 8.03 -9.84
N SER A 70 24.16 8.08 -10.72
CA SER A 70 24.03 7.68 -12.13
C SER A 70 23.71 6.20 -12.32
N LYS A 71 24.04 5.35 -11.34
CA LYS A 71 23.73 3.92 -11.34
C LYS A 71 22.45 3.59 -10.55
N PHE A 72 21.88 4.56 -9.85
CA PHE A 72 20.80 4.34 -8.90
C PHE A 72 19.42 4.45 -9.56
N ASN A 73 18.73 3.31 -9.69
CA ASN A 73 17.38 3.20 -10.24
C ASN A 73 16.60 2.06 -9.56
N ALA A 74 15.33 1.87 -9.96
CA ALA A 74 14.48 0.79 -9.44
C ALA A 74 15.15 -0.59 -9.52
N ASN A 75 15.78 -0.93 -10.65
CA ASN A 75 16.41 -2.24 -10.84
C ASN A 75 17.58 -2.46 -9.86
N SER A 76 18.40 -1.43 -9.62
CA SER A 76 19.49 -1.51 -8.64
C SER A 76 18.98 -1.75 -7.22
N VAL A 77 17.91 -1.05 -6.81
CA VAL A 77 17.26 -1.23 -5.49
C VAL A 77 16.72 -2.65 -5.36
N TYR A 78 15.95 -3.11 -6.34
CA TYR A 78 15.38 -4.46 -6.31
C TYR A 78 16.46 -5.55 -6.36
N SER A 79 17.54 -5.33 -7.10
CA SER A 79 18.67 -6.26 -7.14
C SER A 79 19.30 -6.40 -5.77
N LEU A 80 19.58 -5.29 -5.07
CA LEU A 80 20.12 -5.32 -3.71
C LEU A 80 19.16 -5.96 -2.72
N TYR A 81 17.87 -5.64 -2.79
CA TYR A 81 16.87 -6.27 -1.93
C TYR A 81 16.84 -7.79 -2.11
N LYS A 82 16.95 -8.27 -3.35
CA LYS A 82 17.00 -9.70 -3.67
C LYS A 82 18.28 -10.36 -3.15
N THR A 83 19.43 -9.71 -3.31
CA THR A 83 20.72 -10.23 -2.81
C THR A 83 20.74 -10.34 -1.28
N LEU A 84 20.04 -9.45 -0.59
CA LEU A 84 19.99 -9.36 0.87
C LEU A 84 18.82 -10.12 1.51
N ASP A 85 18.00 -10.79 0.71
CA ASP A 85 16.92 -11.68 1.15
C ASP A 85 17.47 -13.09 1.38
N PHE A 86 18.12 -13.28 2.53
CA PHE A 86 18.76 -14.53 2.92
C PHE A 86 17.75 -15.63 3.23
N ASP A 87 16.54 -15.26 3.66
CA ASP A 87 15.46 -16.18 4.00
C ASP A 87 14.59 -16.57 2.78
N GLY A 88 14.68 -15.83 1.68
CA GLY A 88 13.87 -16.02 0.47
C GLY A 88 12.40 -15.65 0.65
N ASP A 89 12.07 -14.80 1.63
CA ASP A 89 10.70 -14.42 1.97
C ASP A 89 10.22 -13.12 1.28
N GLY A 90 11.09 -12.54 0.44
CA GLY A 90 10.85 -11.34 -0.35
C GLY A 90 11.27 -10.04 0.34
N VAL A 91 11.82 -10.11 1.56
CA VAL A 91 12.26 -8.94 2.32
C VAL A 91 13.72 -9.11 2.72
N TYR A 92 14.53 -8.10 2.42
CA TYR A 92 15.93 -8.07 2.84
C TYR A 92 16.06 -8.21 4.37
N ASN A 93 17.09 -8.92 4.85
CA ASN A 93 17.33 -9.19 6.27
C ASN A 93 18.04 -8.06 7.05
N PRO A 94 19.13 -7.45 6.56
CA PRO A 94 19.75 -6.30 7.24
C PRO A 94 18.86 -5.05 7.16
N ILE A 95 19.06 -4.09 8.03
CA ILE A 95 18.34 -2.83 8.08
C ILE A 95 19.05 -1.80 7.19
N ILE A 96 18.50 -1.54 6.00
CA ILE A 96 19.24 -0.82 4.95
C ILE A 96 18.71 0.59 4.67
N GLY A 97 19.61 1.47 4.26
CA GLY A 97 19.34 2.81 3.72
C GLY A 97 20.28 3.13 2.56
N PHE A 98 19.89 4.08 1.71
CA PHE A 98 20.66 4.50 0.54
C PHE A 98 20.99 5.98 0.58
N TYR A 99 22.25 6.34 0.32
CA TYR A 99 22.62 7.71 0.01
C TYR A 99 23.10 7.80 -1.45
N PRO A 100 22.24 8.21 -2.39
CA PRO A 100 22.63 8.43 -3.78
C PRO A 100 23.42 9.73 -3.94
N VAL A 101 24.71 9.61 -4.23
CA VAL A 101 25.61 10.75 -4.39
C VAL A 101 25.54 11.29 -5.82
N LYS A 102 25.04 12.53 -5.96
CA LYS A 102 25.11 13.31 -7.20
C LYS A 102 26.30 14.28 -7.21
N ASN A 103 26.72 14.76 -6.04
CA ASN A 103 27.79 15.75 -5.87
C ASN A 103 28.47 15.59 -4.50
N GLU A 104 29.81 15.60 -4.47
CA GLU A 104 30.62 15.60 -3.24
C GLU A 104 30.20 16.68 -2.23
N LYS A 105 30.00 17.92 -2.70
CA LYS A 105 29.66 19.05 -1.82
C LYS A 105 28.38 18.78 -1.03
N GLN A 106 27.39 18.17 -1.69
CA GLN A 106 26.10 17.85 -1.07
C GLN A 106 26.24 16.69 -0.09
N PHE A 107 27.01 15.66 -0.44
CA PHE A 107 27.30 14.55 0.48
C PHE A 107 28.01 15.05 1.75
N LYS A 108 29.01 15.91 1.61
CA LYS A 108 29.70 16.52 2.75
C LYS A 108 28.74 17.30 3.66
N LEU A 109 27.88 18.14 3.08
CA LEU A 109 26.88 18.90 3.83
C LEU A 109 25.90 17.99 4.59
N TRP A 110 25.52 16.87 3.97
CA TRP A 110 24.66 15.88 4.60
C TRP A 110 25.36 15.15 5.77
N VAL A 111 26.62 14.73 5.58
CA VAL A 111 27.43 14.13 6.67
C VAL A 111 27.60 15.10 7.84
N ASP A 112 27.90 16.36 7.55
CA ASP A 112 28.01 17.40 8.58
C ASP A 112 26.67 17.60 9.31
N ALA A 113 25.54 17.56 8.60
CA ALA A 113 24.23 17.61 9.22
C ALA A 113 23.97 16.38 10.11
N LEU A 114 24.32 15.18 9.66
CA LEU A 114 24.12 13.94 10.40
C LEU A 114 24.89 13.93 11.74
N VAL A 115 26.19 14.21 11.68
CA VAL A 115 27.08 14.12 12.85
C VAL A 115 26.79 15.19 13.91
N HIS A 116 26.24 16.34 13.51
CA HIS A 116 26.03 17.49 14.40
C HIS A 116 24.55 17.79 14.70
N SER A 117 23.61 16.96 14.26
CA SER A 117 22.18 17.21 14.50
C SER A 117 21.77 16.92 15.94
N THR A 118 20.91 17.79 16.47
CA THR A 118 20.25 17.60 17.77
C THR A 118 18.80 17.14 17.56
N PHE A 119 18.44 16.02 18.19
CA PHE A 119 17.11 15.42 18.08
C PHE A 119 16.19 16.01 19.15
N ASN A 120 15.10 16.65 18.74
CA ASN A 120 14.06 17.10 19.68
C ASN A 120 12.98 16.03 19.91
N HIS A 121 13.12 14.85 19.29
CA HIS A 121 12.28 13.66 19.44
C HIS A 121 10.78 13.90 19.22
N LYS A 122 10.40 15.00 18.57
CA LYS A 122 9.01 15.34 18.27
C LYS A 122 8.68 14.99 16.83
N ALA A 123 7.42 14.64 16.61
CA ALA A 123 6.87 14.33 15.32
C ALA A 123 5.77 15.31 14.91
N LEU A 124 5.66 15.57 13.61
CA LEU A 124 4.58 16.33 12.98
C LEU A 124 3.89 15.43 11.94
N ILE A 125 2.56 15.41 11.96
CA ILE A 125 1.72 14.74 10.97
C ILE A 125 1.10 15.84 10.10
N VAL A 126 1.28 15.73 8.79
CA VAL A 126 0.75 16.66 7.79
C VAL A 126 -0.12 15.86 6.83
N GLU A 127 -1.43 16.03 6.93
CA GLU A 127 -2.41 15.41 6.04
C GLU A 127 -2.93 16.44 5.03
N ALA A 128 -3.25 15.98 3.82
CA ALA A 128 -3.85 16.82 2.79
C ALA A 128 -5.14 17.50 3.31
N GLY A 129 -5.21 18.82 3.15
CA GLY A 129 -6.31 19.66 3.61
C GLY A 129 -6.32 19.94 5.13
N ALA A 130 -5.40 19.39 5.92
CA ALA A 130 -5.43 19.53 7.38
C ALA A 130 -4.64 20.74 7.92
N MET A 131 -3.76 21.34 7.11
CA MET A 131 -2.81 22.36 7.59
C MET A 131 -2.43 23.34 6.48
N SER A 132 -2.29 24.64 6.80
CA SER A 132 -1.75 25.64 5.88
C SER A 132 -0.21 25.60 5.82
N TYR A 133 0.38 26.19 4.79
CA TYR A 133 1.83 26.26 4.66
C TYR A 133 2.48 27.02 5.84
N GLU A 134 1.86 28.12 6.29
CA GLU A 134 2.35 28.93 7.41
C GLU A 134 2.31 28.15 8.73
N GLU A 135 1.24 27.38 8.95
CA GLU A 135 1.14 26.52 10.11
C GLU A 135 2.19 25.40 10.07
N TYR A 136 2.41 24.80 8.91
CA TYR A 136 3.50 23.84 8.69
C TYR A 136 4.87 24.46 9.03
N LEU A 137 5.18 25.65 8.53
CA LEU A 137 6.46 26.32 8.82
C LEU A 137 6.63 26.60 10.31
N ARG A 138 5.55 26.95 11.03
CA ARG A 138 5.59 27.18 12.47
C ARG A 138 5.83 25.90 13.25
N LEU A 139 5.09 24.83 12.94
CA LEU A 139 5.13 23.56 13.70
C LEU A 139 6.38 22.74 13.37
N SER A 140 6.81 22.74 12.11
CA SER A 140 7.97 21.95 11.65
C SER A 140 9.28 22.39 12.29
N LYS A 141 9.40 23.63 12.81
CA LYS A 141 10.59 24.09 13.56
C LYS A 141 10.89 23.23 14.78
N ASN A 142 9.85 22.67 15.39
CA ASN A 142 9.94 21.90 16.63
C ASN A 142 9.76 20.38 16.40
N ALA A 143 9.84 19.90 15.16
CA ALA A 143 9.68 18.50 14.83
C ALA A 143 10.96 17.94 14.19
N THR A 144 11.42 16.79 14.66
CA THR A 144 12.52 16.03 14.05
C THR A 144 11.99 15.07 13.00
N LEU A 145 10.80 14.48 13.17
CA LEU A 145 10.16 13.68 12.13
C LEU A 145 8.93 14.40 11.58
N ILE A 146 8.81 14.44 10.26
CA ILE A 146 7.66 15.00 9.57
C ILE A 146 7.07 13.90 8.68
N TRP A 147 5.87 13.47 9.00
CA TRP A 147 5.10 12.52 8.21
C TRP A 147 4.10 13.29 7.35
N ILE A 148 4.10 13.04 6.05
CA ILE A 148 3.35 13.81 5.05
C ILE A 148 2.50 12.85 4.23
N SER A 149 1.19 13.12 4.13
CA SER A 149 0.25 12.33 3.35
C SER A 149 -0.52 13.21 2.37
N GLY A 150 -0.42 12.85 1.09
CA GLY A 150 -1.05 13.54 -0.03
C GLY A 150 -0.75 12.85 -1.36
N HIS A 151 -1.16 13.47 -2.47
CA HIS A 151 -0.85 12.96 -3.81
C HIS A 151 0.59 13.31 -4.18
N GLY A 152 1.44 12.30 -4.35
CA GLY A 152 2.86 12.48 -4.62
C GLY A 152 3.26 12.17 -6.06
N ASP A 153 4.34 12.81 -6.44
CA ASP A 153 5.18 12.49 -7.58
C ASP A 153 6.66 12.81 -7.21
N PRO A 154 7.64 12.57 -8.09
CA PRO A 154 9.04 12.85 -7.78
C PRO A 154 9.35 14.32 -7.46
N TYR A 155 8.51 15.28 -7.86
CA TYR A 155 8.72 16.72 -7.67
C TYR A 155 8.12 17.24 -6.35
N GLY A 156 7.08 16.60 -5.83
CA GLY A 156 6.39 17.09 -4.66
C GLY A 156 5.23 16.23 -4.16
N VAL A 157 4.56 16.74 -3.13
CA VAL A 157 3.31 16.20 -2.60
C VAL A 157 2.25 17.30 -2.57
N ASN A 158 1.16 17.09 -3.29
CA ASN A 158 -0.01 17.96 -3.23
C ASN A 158 -0.81 17.70 -1.95
N LEU A 159 -0.94 18.75 -1.13
CA LEU A 159 -1.61 18.72 0.17
C LEU A 159 -2.97 19.45 0.17
N LEU A 160 -3.59 19.65 -0.99
CA LEU A 160 -4.91 20.29 -1.16
C LEU A 160 -4.96 21.70 -0.55
N GLY A 161 -4.33 22.65 -1.24
CA GLY A 161 -4.28 24.07 -0.85
C GLY A 161 -2.86 24.65 -0.93
N TRP A 162 -1.86 23.78 -0.83
CA TRP A 162 -0.46 24.06 -1.12
C TRP A 162 0.26 22.76 -1.49
N ASN A 163 1.48 22.88 -2.03
CA ASN A 163 2.32 21.74 -2.38
C ASN A 163 3.52 21.68 -1.44
N PHE A 164 3.84 20.50 -0.93
CA PHE A 164 5.14 20.25 -0.35
C PHE A 164 6.12 19.90 -1.48
N ASP A 165 6.95 20.87 -1.85
CA ASP A 165 7.90 20.74 -2.95
C ASP A 165 9.24 21.38 -2.56
N SER A 166 10.14 21.52 -3.54
CA SER A 166 11.49 22.06 -3.31
C SER A 166 11.51 23.53 -2.86
N ASN A 167 10.45 24.29 -3.13
CA ASN A 167 10.30 25.68 -2.71
C ASN A 167 9.53 25.81 -1.38
N HIS A 168 8.76 24.78 -1.02
CA HIS A 168 7.85 24.79 0.12
C HIS A 168 8.18 23.74 1.20
N MET A 169 9.41 23.20 1.21
CA MET A 169 9.83 22.21 2.23
C MET A 169 10.18 22.81 3.60
N GLY A 170 10.29 24.14 3.71
CA GLY A 170 10.78 24.81 4.93
C GLY A 170 12.27 24.56 5.18
N ASN A 171 12.68 24.44 6.45
CA ASN A 171 14.06 24.05 6.81
C ASN A 171 14.14 22.53 7.04
N PRO A 172 14.76 21.74 6.15
CA PRO A 172 14.83 20.29 6.29
C PRO A 172 16.03 19.81 7.12
N LYS A 173 16.98 20.69 7.47
CA LYS A 173 18.21 20.32 8.17
C LYS A 173 17.91 19.62 9.50
N GLY A 174 18.51 18.44 9.70
CA GLY A 174 18.37 17.65 10.93
C GLY A 174 17.03 16.94 11.07
N LYS A 175 16.24 16.84 9.99
CA LYS A 175 14.91 16.23 10.01
C LYS A 175 14.82 14.95 9.21
N ILE A 176 13.85 14.13 9.58
CA ILE A 176 13.44 12.90 8.93
C ILE A 176 12.08 13.15 8.26
N PHE A 177 11.95 12.80 6.99
CA PHE A 177 10.68 12.91 6.28
C PHE A 177 10.15 11.52 5.92
N ILE A 178 8.86 11.32 6.12
CA ILE A 178 8.16 10.09 5.72
C ILE A 178 7.03 10.51 4.78
N PHE A 179 7.04 10.01 3.55
CA PHE A 179 6.05 10.35 2.54
C PHE A 179 5.06 9.22 2.33
N GLU A 180 3.86 9.36 2.91
CA GLU A 180 2.70 8.53 2.58
C GLU A 180 2.06 8.99 1.27
N SER A 181 2.85 8.89 0.20
CA SER A 181 2.53 9.44 -1.12
C SER A 181 3.16 8.59 -2.23
N CYS A 182 2.48 8.53 -3.38
CA CYS A 182 2.95 7.79 -4.56
C CYS A 182 4.28 8.33 -5.08
N SER A 183 5.16 7.45 -5.56
CA SER A 183 6.29 7.75 -6.45
C SER A 183 7.31 8.82 -6.04
N VAL A 184 7.21 9.42 -4.86
CA VAL A 184 8.16 10.44 -4.37
C VAL A 184 9.61 9.91 -4.36
N GLY A 185 9.78 8.60 -4.17
CA GLY A 185 11.07 7.93 -4.14
C GLY A 185 11.68 7.66 -5.52
N GLN A 186 10.97 7.89 -6.64
CA GLN A 186 11.48 7.67 -8.00
C GLN A 186 12.42 8.80 -8.42
N ILE A 187 13.53 8.95 -7.69
CA ILE A 187 14.46 10.08 -7.85
C ILE A 187 15.12 10.14 -9.23
N TRP A 188 15.12 9.04 -9.98
CA TRP A 188 15.65 8.95 -11.35
C TRP A 188 14.68 9.45 -12.43
N GLU A 189 13.41 9.67 -12.11
CA GLU A 189 12.38 10.14 -13.06
C GLU A 189 12.26 11.68 -13.12
N ALA A 190 13.06 12.40 -12.32
CA ALA A 190 13.04 13.86 -12.27
C ALA A 190 14.44 14.45 -12.23
N GLU A 191 14.63 15.63 -12.84
CA GLU A 191 15.91 16.33 -12.83
C GLU A 191 16.29 16.86 -11.44
N SER A 192 15.27 17.32 -10.69
CA SER A 192 15.36 17.90 -9.36
C SER A 192 14.35 17.25 -8.41
N PRO A 193 14.53 15.96 -8.06
CA PRO A 193 13.58 15.22 -7.25
C PRO A 193 13.56 15.73 -5.81
N LEU A 194 12.38 15.76 -5.19
CA LEU A 194 12.15 16.25 -3.83
C LEU A 194 13.08 15.58 -2.81
N VAL A 195 13.23 14.26 -2.89
CA VAL A 195 14.06 13.47 -1.97
C VAL A 195 15.51 13.95 -1.97
N LEU A 196 16.11 14.14 -3.15
CA LEU A 196 17.48 14.66 -3.22
C LEU A 196 17.56 16.08 -2.71
N ASN A 197 16.58 16.93 -3.02
CA ASN A 197 16.56 18.30 -2.50
C ASN A 197 16.48 18.35 -0.97
N LEU A 198 15.72 17.46 -0.33
CA LEU A 198 15.69 17.33 1.12
C LEU A 198 17.05 16.91 1.70
N LEU A 199 17.67 15.85 1.15
CA LEU A 199 18.98 15.37 1.58
C LEU A 199 20.07 16.44 1.40
N ASN A 200 20.08 17.10 0.25
CA ASN A 200 21.03 18.16 -0.11
C ASN A 200 20.94 19.38 0.82
N ASN A 201 19.77 19.60 1.42
CA ASN A 201 19.54 20.65 2.42
C ASN A 201 19.67 20.14 3.87
N GLY A 202 20.24 18.94 4.06
CA GLY A 202 20.63 18.39 5.36
C GLY A 202 19.55 17.59 6.08
N SER A 203 18.51 17.12 5.37
CA SER A 203 17.61 16.10 5.93
C SER A 203 18.39 14.82 6.19
N LEU A 204 18.19 14.23 7.37
CA LEU A 204 18.94 13.06 7.82
C LEU A 204 18.48 11.78 7.13
N ALA A 205 17.18 11.68 6.89
CA ALA A 205 16.56 10.56 6.21
C ALA A 205 15.24 10.95 5.55
N VAL A 206 14.93 10.29 4.45
CA VAL A 206 13.67 10.40 3.74
C VAL A 206 13.18 8.99 3.41
N VAL A 207 11.99 8.63 3.87
CA VAL A 207 11.32 7.38 3.48
C VAL A 207 10.26 7.71 2.44
N ALA A 208 10.37 7.09 1.27
CA ALA A 208 9.46 7.35 0.16
C ALA A 208 9.16 6.07 -0.64
N SER A 209 8.00 6.07 -1.30
CA SER A 209 7.60 4.97 -2.19
C SER A 209 8.19 5.17 -3.58
N ILE A 210 8.73 4.11 -4.18
CA ILE A 210 9.18 4.08 -5.59
C ILE A 210 8.09 3.55 -6.54
N ASP A 211 6.86 3.40 -6.05
CA ASP A 211 5.72 2.88 -6.79
C ASP A 211 4.42 3.59 -6.36
N MET A 212 3.29 3.22 -6.95
CA MET A 212 1.98 3.73 -6.57
C MET A 212 1.63 3.41 -5.11
N GLY A 213 0.91 4.33 -4.47
CA GLY A 213 0.56 4.28 -3.05
C GLY A 213 1.70 4.74 -2.13
N GLY A 214 1.36 5.01 -0.87
CA GLY A 214 2.32 5.49 0.12
C GLY A 214 3.23 4.40 0.69
N VAL A 215 3.85 4.72 1.81
CA VAL A 215 4.94 3.95 2.42
C VAL A 215 4.48 3.01 3.52
N SER A 216 3.19 2.95 3.88
CA SER A 216 2.73 2.04 4.94
C SER A 216 1.24 1.69 4.87
N TYR A 217 0.92 0.44 5.23
CA TYR A 217 -0.45 0.03 5.61
C TYR A 217 -0.74 0.22 7.10
N LEU A 218 0.24 0.70 7.85
CA LEU A 218 0.13 0.96 9.28
C LEU A 218 -0.14 2.44 9.51
N PRO A 219 -0.84 2.82 10.60
CA PRO A 219 -1.14 4.21 10.90
C PRO A 219 0.13 5.07 11.01
N ALA A 220 0.05 6.38 10.73
CA ALA A 220 1.19 7.31 10.85
C ALA A 220 1.99 7.15 12.16
N LYS A 221 1.31 6.82 13.27
CA LYS A 221 1.91 6.56 14.58
C LYS A 221 2.98 5.46 14.60
N PHE A 222 2.92 4.53 13.66
CA PHE A 222 3.93 3.50 13.43
C PHE A 222 5.34 4.08 13.26
N TRP A 223 5.46 5.18 12.53
CA TRP A 223 6.74 5.83 12.24
C TRP A 223 7.38 6.51 13.46
N PHE A 224 6.66 6.61 14.57
CA PHE A 224 7.15 7.14 15.84
C PHE A 224 7.42 6.03 16.87
N SER A 225 7.59 4.79 16.42
CA SER A 225 7.88 3.66 17.30
C SER A 225 9.32 3.69 17.80
N ASN A 226 9.59 2.87 18.82
CA ASN A 226 10.92 2.69 19.41
C ASN A 226 11.93 1.91 18.56
N TYR A 227 11.71 1.79 17.25
CA TYR A 227 12.61 1.15 16.30
C TYR A 227 13.29 2.20 15.42
N SER A 228 14.39 1.83 14.78
CA SER A 228 15.02 2.72 13.81
C SER A 228 14.10 2.94 12.60
N ILE A 229 14.29 4.04 11.88
CA ILE A 229 13.56 4.32 10.64
C ILE A 229 13.80 3.23 9.60
N GLY A 230 15.03 2.71 9.49
CA GLY A 230 15.32 1.58 8.61
C GLY A 230 14.51 0.34 8.98
N LYS A 231 14.40 0.00 10.27
CA LYS A 231 13.62 -1.17 10.71
C LYS A 231 12.14 -0.99 10.42
N LEU A 232 11.63 0.23 10.56
CA LEU A 232 10.24 0.56 10.23
C LEU A 232 9.98 0.48 8.72
N ALA A 233 10.93 0.91 7.88
CA ALA A 233 10.85 0.73 6.43
C ALA A 233 10.86 -0.76 6.03
N GLN A 234 11.73 -1.56 6.65
CA GLN A 234 11.79 -3.02 6.45
C GLN A 234 10.46 -3.69 6.83
N ILE A 235 9.91 -3.38 8.01
CA ILE A 235 8.61 -3.89 8.45
C ILE A 235 7.52 -3.51 7.44
N SER A 236 7.50 -2.26 6.98
CA SER A 236 6.51 -1.82 6.01
C SER A 236 6.60 -2.58 4.68
N ASN A 237 7.81 -2.77 4.15
CA ASN A 237 8.03 -3.60 2.96
C ASN A 237 7.53 -5.04 3.18
N ALA A 238 7.73 -5.62 4.36
CA ALA A 238 7.20 -6.94 4.67
C ALA A 238 5.67 -6.99 4.63
N TYR A 239 4.98 -5.94 5.09
CA TYR A 239 3.53 -5.83 4.94
C TYR A 239 3.08 -5.74 3.48
N PHE A 240 3.84 -5.06 2.60
CA PHE A 240 3.58 -5.06 1.15
C PHE A 240 3.76 -6.45 0.53
N VAL A 241 4.88 -7.11 0.82
CA VAL A 241 5.19 -8.46 0.32
C VAL A 241 4.13 -9.46 0.75
N LYS A 242 3.64 -9.35 1.99
CA LYS A 242 2.59 -10.24 2.54
C LYS A 242 1.30 -10.24 1.71
N VAL A 243 1.00 -9.14 1.01
CA VAL A 243 -0.19 -9.02 0.14
C VAL A 243 0.14 -9.08 -1.35
N GLY A 244 1.34 -9.54 -1.71
CA GLY A 244 1.77 -9.75 -3.10
C GLY A 244 2.28 -8.49 -3.81
N VAL A 245 2.59 -7.42 -3.07
CA VAL A 245 3.20 -6.21 -3.61
C VAL A 245 4.71 -6.27 -3.40
N LYS A 246 5.50 -5.95 -4.43
CA LYS A 246 6.96 -5.92 -4.31
C LYS A 246 7.40 -4.85 -3.27
N PRO A 247 8.56 -5.02 -2.60
CA PRO A 247 9.08 -4.02 -1.68
C PRO A 247 9.27 -2.67 -2.39
N LYS A 248 8.44 -1.68 -2.07
CA LYS A 248 8.43 -0.37 -2.75
C LYS A 248 8.87 0.78 -1.85
N VAL A 249 9.07 0.54 -0.57
CA VAL A 249 9.52 1.56 0.38
C VAL A 249 11.04 1.61 0.34
N VAL A 250 11.57 2.79 0.05
CA VAL A 250 13.01 3.04 0.06
C VAL A 250 13.32 4.07 1.12
N LEU A 251 14.28 3.74 1.97
CA LEU A 251 14.89 4.69 2.89
C LEU A 251 16.10 5.32 2.22
N PHE A 252 16.04 6.63 2.05
CA PHE A 252 17.15 7.46 1.65
C PHE A 252 17.79 8.11 2.88
N GLY A 253 19.09 7.95 3.10
CA GLY A 253 19.79 8.42 4.29
C GLY A 253 19.97 7.34 5.36
N ASP A 254 20.22 7.76 6.60
CA ASP A 254 20.73 6.88 7.66
C ASP A 254 19.66 5.92 8.22
N PRO A 255 19.88 4.58 8.15
CA PRO A 255 18.95 3.56 8.66
C PRO A 255 18.89 3.41 10.18
N ALA A 256 19.88 3.89 10.92
CA ALA A 256 19.98 3.72 12.38
C ALA A 256 19.22 4.81 13.16
N LEU A 257 18.72 5.85 12.50
CA LEU A 257 18.03 6.96 13.14
C LEU A 257 16.78 6.49 13.91
N LYS A 258 16.57 7.05 15.11
CA LYS A 258 15.43 6.75 15.97
C LYS A 258 14.83 8.03 16.56
N VAL A 259 13.50 8.14 16.52
CA VAL A 259 12.79 9.41 16.83
C VAL A 259 12.17 9.43 18.21
N GLU A 260 11.43 8.39 18.60
CA GLU A 260 10.81 8.32 19.92
C GLU A 260 11.09 6.95 20.57
N ASN A 261 10.86 6.85 21.88
CA ASN A 261 10.92 5.57 22.60
C ASN A 261 9.52 5.12 23.04
N LYS A 262 8.50 5.35 22.19
CA LYS A 262 7.14 4.87 22.42
C LYS A 262 6.93 3.52 21.75
N SER A 263 6.33 2.59 22.46
CA SER A 263 6.03 1.24 21.98
C SER A 263 4.67 1.20 21.27
N TYR A 264 4.62 1.67 20.02
CA TYR A 264 3.43 1.52 19.15
C TYR A 264 3.37 0.17 18.44
N ILE A 265 4.47 -0.60 18.45
CA ILE A 265 4.58 -1.92 17.83
C ILE A 265 4.93 -2.96 18.89
N MET A 266 4.22 -4.07 18.86
CA MET A 266 4.53 -5.26 19.63
C MET A 266 5.38 -6.20 18.77
N LYS A 267 6.50 -6.66 19.33
CA LYS A 267 7.36 -7.70 18.77
C LYS A 267 6.97 -9.03 19.41
N THR A 268 6.58 -10.01 18.59
CA THR A 268 6.22 -11.36 19.05
C THR A 268 6.90 -12.41 18.17
N PRO A 269 7.26 -13.59 18.71
CA PRO A 269 7.83 -14.66 17.88
C PRO A 269 6.91 -15.00 16.70
N ALA A 270 7.50 -15.23 15.52
CA ALA A 270 6.76 -15.61 14.32
C ALA A 270 6.39 -17.10 14.33
N GLU A 271 5.51 -17.46 15.24
CA GLU A 271 5.08 -18.85 15.46
C GLU A 271 3.54 -18.99 15.40
N GLY A 272 3.10 -20.19 15.05
CA GLY A 272 1.69 -20.58 15.08
C GLY A 272 0.81 -19.86 14.04
N PHE A 273 -0.49 -19.81 14.31
CA PHE A 273 -1.51 -19.32 13.37
C PHE A 273 -1.27 -17.87 12.91
N TYR A 274 -0.76 -16.99 13.78
CA TYR A 274 -0.59 -15.57 13.45
C TYR A 274 0.55 -15.28 12.47
N ALA A 275 1.53 -16.18 12.34
CA ALA A 275 2.58 -16.07 11.32
C ALA A 275 2.01 -16.21 9.88
N TYR A 276 0.85 -16.86 9.73
CA TYR A 276 0.13 -16.87 8.45
C TYR A 276 -0.57 -15.55 8.16
N LEU A 277 -0.96 -14.80 9.19
CA LEU A 277 -1.69 -13.54 9.03
C LEU A 277 -0.77 -12.33 8.89
N PHE A 278 0.32 -12.26 9.64
CA PHE A 278 1.23 -11.11 9.65
C PHE A 278 2.55 -11.44 8.93
N PRO A 279 3.27 -10.44 8.41
CA PRO A 279 4.60 -10.67 7.86
C PRO A 279 5.59 -11.03 8.98
N LYS A 280 6.50 -11.95 8.64
CA LYS A 280 7.69 -12.26 9.43
C LYS A 280 8.81 -11.33 8.98
N VAL A 281 9.60 -10.84 9.93
CA VAL A 281 10.86 -10.13 9.67
C VAL A 281 11.89 -10.64 10.67
N ASN A 282 12.98 -11.27 10.19
CA ASN A 282 14.06 -11.82 11.02
C ASN A 282 13.57 -12.71 12.19
N GLY A 283 12.53 -13.52 11.96
CA GLY A 283 11.98 -14.42 13.00
C GLY A 283 10.85 -13.83 13.85
N TRP A 284 10.44 -12.58 13.62
CA TRP A 284 9.48 -11.88 14.48
C TRP A 284 8.30 -11.30 13.70
N LEU A 285 7.15 -11.22 14.36
CA LEU A 285 6.00 -10.44 13.91
C LEU A 285 6.04 -9.07 14.56
N TYR A 286 5.78 -8.04 13.76
CA TYR A 286 5.73 -6.65 14.18
C TYR A 286 4.32 -6.11 13.93
N THR A 287 3.52 -5.99 14.99
CA THR A 287 2.10 -5.62 14.89
C THR A 287 1.78 -4.41 15.76
N PRO A 288 0.83 -3.52 15.38
CA PRO A 288 0.50 -2.32 16.15
C PRO A 288 -0.32 -2.61 17.45
N GLY A 289 -0.33 -3.87 17.88
CA GLY A 289 -1.08 -4.41 19.01
C GLY A 289 -0.93 -5.92 19.08
N LYS A 290 -1.59 -6.58 20.04
CA LYS A 290 -1.53 -8.04 20.15
C LYS A 290 -2.04 -8.71 18.87
N PRO A 291 -1.29 -9.66 18.27
CA PRO A 291 -1.74 -10.39 17.09
C PRO A 291 -3.12 -11.01 17.32
N SER A 292 -4.05 -10.70 16.43
CA SER A 292 -5.42 -11.21 16.44
C SER A 292 -6.01 -11.14 15.03
N LEU A 293 -7.05 -11.94 14.77
CA LEU A 293 -7.77 -11.89 13.50
C LEU A 293 -8.36 -10.49 13.24
N LEU A 294 -8.94 -9.86 14.27
CA LEU A 294 -9.48 -8.50 14.19
C LEU A 294 -8.41 -7.48 13.79
N LEU A 295 -7.20 -7.63 14.32
CA LEU A 295 -6.09 -6.75 13.97
C LEU A 295 -5.64 -6.96 12.52
N ALA A 296 -5.58 -8.21 12.05
CA ALA A 296 -5.26 -8.50 10.65
C ALA A 296 -6.30 -7.86 9.72
N LEU A 297 -7.59 -7.98 10.05
CA LEU A 297 -8.67 -7.31 9.32
C LEU A 297 -8.54 -5.79 9.35
N LYS A 298 -8.08 -5.19 10.46
CA LYS A 298 -7.89 -3.74 10.56
C LYS A 298 -6.72 -3.25 9.70
N VAL A 299 -5.60 -3.98 9.72
CA VAL A 299 -4.39 -3.62 8.98
C VAL A 299 -4.60 -3.83 7.47
N TYR A 300 -5.12 -4.99 7.09
CA TYR A 300 -5.36 -5.31 5.68
C TYR A 300 -6.67 -4.74 5.15
N GLY A 301 -7.62 -4.40 6.01
CA GLY A 301 -8.88 -3.76 5.61
C GLY A 301 -8.70 -2.39 4.96
N GLN A 302 -7.56 -1.73 5.17
CA GLN A 302 -7.18 -0.51 4.46
C GLN A 302 -6.59 -0.79 3.06
N ILE A 303 -6.03 -1.99 2.84
CA ILE A 303 -5.53 -2.48 1.53
C ILE A 303 -6.70 -2.87 0.64
N PHE A 304 -7.76 -3.40 1.26
CA PHE A 304 -9.08 -3.48 0.67
C PHE A 304 -9.72 -2.09 0.68
N ASN A 305 -9.11 -1.14 -0.03
CA ASN A 305 -9.73 0.11 -0.43
C ASN A 305 -11.18 -0.20 -0.82
N PRO A 306 -12.21 0.43 -0.25
CA PRO A 306 -13.59 0.16 -0.61
C PRO A 306 -13.83 0.28 -2.12
N MET A 307 -13.00 1.02 -2.87
CA MET A 307 -13.02 1.09 -4.34
C MET A 307 -12.37 -0.12 -5.03
N ASP A 308 -11.37 -0.77 -4.42
CA ASP A 308 -10.71 -2.00 -4.90
C ASP A 308 -11.37 -3.27 -4.37
N LEU A 309 -11.96 -3.22 -3.17
CA LEU A 309 -12.96 -4.14 -2.69
C LEU A 309 -14.23 -3.96 -3.54
N TRP A 310 -14.67 -2.75 -3.89
CA TRP A 310 -15.73 -2.51 -4.88
C TRP A 310 -15.32 -3.03 -6.26
N LYS A 311 -14.09 -2.85 -6.74
CA LYS A 311 -13.65 -3.55 -7.96
C LYS A 311 -13.68 -5.06 -7.73
N SER A 312 -13.18 -5.62 -6.64
CA SER A 312 -13.24 -7.07 -6.36
C SER A 312 -14.66 -7.62 -6.17
N ILE A 313 -15.58 -6.80 -5.68
CA ILE A 313 -16.98 -7.09 -5.36
C ILE A 313 -17.87 -6.78 -6.58
N VAL A 314 -17.51 -5.85 -7.46
CA VAL A 314 -18.33 -5.40 -8.61
C VAL A 314 -17.75 -5.83 -9.97
N THR A 315 -16.46 -6.19 -10.06
CA THR A 315 -15.86 -6.82 -11.25
C THR A 315 -16.13 -8.33 -11.31
N GLU A 316 -15.77 -8.91 -12.45
CA GLU A 316 -16.17 -10.22 -13.02
C GLU A 316 -16.13 -11.44 -12.09
N SER A 317 -15.48 -11.38 -10.92
CA SER A 317 -15.27 -12.48 -10.00
C SER A 317 -15.99 -12.39 -8.63
N GLY A 318 -16.71 -11.30 -8.33
CA GLY A 318 -17.29 -11.03 -7.00
C GLY A 318 -18.82 -11.16 -6.90
N MET A 319 -19.53 -10.04 -6.67
CA MET A 319 -21.00 -9.98 -6.59
C MET A 319 -21.65 -10.36 -7.90
N MET A 320 -21.05 -10.09 -9.06
CA MET A 320 -21.62 -10.52 -10.35
C MET A 320 -21.75 -12.06 -10.39
N THR A 321 -20.70 -12.77 -10.01
CA THR A 321 -20.68 -14.24 -9.94
C THR A 321 -21.62 -14.78 -8.86
N LEU A 322 -21.71 -14.12 -7.72
CA LEU A 322 -22.55 -14.55 -6.60
C LEU A 322 -24.03 -14.23 -6.82
N LEU A 323 -24.35 -13.08 -7.42
CA LEU A 323 -25.68 -12.72 -7.90
C LEU A 323 -26.12 -13.71 -8.99
N LEU A 324 -25.22 -14.06 -9.93
CA LEU A 324 -25.47 -15.12 -10.91
C LEU A 324 -25.69 -16.47 -10.24
N ALA A 325 -24.92 -16.83 -9.20
CA ALA A 325 -25.11 -18.08 -8.47
C ALA A 325 -26.46 -18.12 -7.74
N VAL A 326 -26.85 -17.03 -7.07
CA VAL A 326 -28.17 -16.91 -6.41
C VAL A 326 -29.28 -16.98 -7.45
N LEU A 327 -29.17 -16.24 -8.56
CA LEU A 327 -30.14 -16.29 -9.67
C LEU A 327 -30.22 -17.69 -10.27
N PHE A 328 -29.09 -18.37 -10.45
CA PHE A 328 -29.03 -19.72 -10.99
C PHE A 328 -29.68 -20.75 -10.06
N VAL A 329 -29.39 -20.71 -8.76
CA VAL A 329 -30.03 -21.56 -7.75
C VAL A 329 -31.53 -21.33 -7.69
N LEU A 330 -31.97 -20.06 -7.75
CA LEU A 330 -33.38 -19.70 -7.74
C LEU A 330 -34.10 -20.13 -9.03
N LEU A 331 -33.44 -20.02 -10.19
CA LEU A 331 -33.95 -20.50 -11.48
C LEU A 331 -34.02 -22.03 -11.53
N LEU A 332 -33.01 -22.74 -11.01
CA LEU A 332 -33.03 -24.20 -10.89
C LEU A 332 -34.21 -24.68 -10.04
N LYS A 333 -34.50 -23.99 -8.93
CA LYS A 333 -35.65 -24.28 -8.08
C LYS A 333 -36.99 -24.15 -8.81
N HIS A 334 -37.08 -23.33 -9.86
CA HIS A 334 -38.28 -23.08 -10.65
C HIS A 334 -38.16 -23.58 -12.10
N GLN A 335 -37.27 -24.53 -12.37
CA GLN A 335 -36.98 -25.00 -13.74
C GLN A 335 -38.23 -25.53 -14.46
N ARG A 336 -39.17 -26.11 -13.72
CA ARG A 336 -40.45 -26.62 -14.25
C ARG A 336 -41.37 -25.52 -14.79
N ASP A 337 -41.18 -24.28 -14.35
CA ASP A 337 -41.98 -23.12 -14.75
C ASP A 337 -41.36 -22.34 -15.92
N ILE A 338 -40.18 -22.77 -16.42
CA ILE A 338 -39.45 -22.11 -17.50
C ILE A 338 -39.87 -22.73 -18.84
N THR A 339 -40.58 -21.95 -19.66
CA THR A 339 -40.98 -22.35 -21.02
C THR A 339 -40.07 -21.72 -22.08
N LYS A 340 -39.95 -22.35 -23.26
CA LYS A 340 -39.20 -21.79 -24.41
C LYS A 340 -39.63 -20.35 -24.74
N ARG A 341 -40.93 -20.06 -24.61
CA ARG A 341 -41.50 -18.73 -24.80
C ARG A 341 -40.94 -17.71 -23.81
N ARG A 342 -40.88 -18.05 -22.51
CA ARG A 342 -40.34 -17.18 -21.47
C ARG A 342 -38.85 -16.90 -21.69
N ILE A 343 -38.08 -17.91 -22.09
CA ILE A 343 -36.65 -17.75 -22.43
C ILE A 343 -36.46 -16.72 -23.55
N TRP A 344 -37.24 -16.84 -24.64
CA TRP A 344 -37.15 -15.90 -25.76
C TRP A 344 -37.52 -14.47 -25.36
N ILE A 345 -38.60 -14.31 -24.60
CA ILE A 345 -39.03 -12.98 -24.14
C ILE A 345 -37.95 -12.33 -23.27
N SER A 346 -37.37 -13.10 -22.34
CA SER A 346 -36.33 -12.61 -21.45
C SER A 346 -35.06 -12.23 -22.19
N LEU A 347 -34.64 -13.04 -23.18
CA LEU A 347 -33.45 -12.77 -24.00
C LEU A 347 -33.61 -11.49 -24.82
N VAL A 348 -34.75 -11.34 -25.50
CA VAL A 348 -35.02 -10.15 -26.33
C VAL A 348 -35.17 -8.92 -25.45
N SER A 349 -35.87 -9.01 -24.31
CA SER A 349 -36.04 -7.88 -23.40
C SER A 349 -34.71 -7.43 -22.76
N SER A 350 -33.83 -8.36 -22.40
CA SER A 350 -32.50 -8.03 -21.86
C SER A 350 -31.60 -7.39 -22.92
N LEU A 351 -31.62 -7.92 -24.15
CA LEU A 351 -30.82 -7.38 -25.26
C LEU A 351 -31.30 -5.98 -25.66
N ALA A 352 -32.60 -5.78 -25.81
CA ALA A 352 -33.19 -4.48 -26.15
C ALA A 352 -32.92 -3.42 -25.06
N SER A 353 -33.09 -3.81 -23.79
CA SER A 353 -32.79 -2.93 -22.66
C SER A 353 -31.30 -2.55 -22.63
N PHE A 354 -30.41 -3.51 -22.87
CA PHE A 354 -28.97 -3.30 -22.84
C PHE A 354 -28.51 -2.39 -23.99
N LEU A 355 -29.03 -2.60 -25.21
CA LEU A 355 -28.73 -1.76 -26.37
C LEU A 355 -29.25 -0.32 -26.19
N LEU A 356 -30.44 -0.14 -25.61
CA LEU A 356 -30.96 1.19 -25.31
C LEU A 356 -30.06 1.93 -24.31
N LEU A 357 -29.62 1.24 -23.25
CA LEU A 357 -28.74 1.85 -22.25
C LEU A 357 -27.33 2.11 -22.83
N GLY A 358 -26.82 1.22 -23.67
CA GLY A 358 -25.54 1.38 -24.37
C GLY A 358 -25.55 2.44 -25.47
N PHE A 359 -26.72 2.86 -25.95
CA PHE A 359 -26.89 4.04 -26.80
C PHE A 359 -26.86 5.35 -25.98
N LEU A 360 -27.36 5.30 -24.74
CA LEU A 360 -27.41 6.45 -23.82
C LEU A 360 -26.11 6.65 -23.01
N THR A 361 -25.25 5.63 -22.94
CA THR A 361 -24.03 5.62 -22.12
C THR A 361 -22.87 4.99 -22.89
N TYR A 362 -21.68 5.60 -22.80
CA TYR A 362 -20.46 5.19 -23.54
C TYR A 362 -20.16 3.68 -23.37
N HIS A 363 -19.69 3.02 -24.43
CA HIS A 363 -19.60 1.56 -24.49
C HIS A 363 -18.59 0.95 -23.49
N PRO A 364 -19.02 0.08 -22.54
CA PRO A 364 -18.12 -0.63 -21.64
C PRO A 364 -17.38 -1.79 -22.35
N PRO A 365 -16.28 -2.31 -21.78
CA PRO A 365 -15.54 -3.45 -22.32
C PRO A 365 -16.42 -4.67 -22.61
N ILE A 366 -16.13 -5.39 -23.71
CA ILE A 366 -16.96 -6.49 -24.24
C ILE A 366 -17.30 -7.56 -23.18
N ARG A 367 -16.36 -7.92 -22.31
CA ARG A 367 -16.59 -8.94 -21.28
C ARG A 367 -17.57 -8.49 -20.20
N ILE A 368 -17.48 -7.23 -19.76
CA ILE A 368 -18.42 -6.61 -18.80
C ILE A 368 -19.83 -6.55 -19.40
N SER A 369 -19.93 -6.22 -20.69
CA SER A 369 -21.19 -6.23 -21.45
C SER A 369 -21.87 -7.60 -21.46
N VAL A 370 -21.10 -8.68 -21.62
CA VAL A 370 -21.62 -10.06 -21.58
C VAL A 370 -22.17 -10.38 -20.19
N PHE A 371 -21.44 -10.09 -19.11
CA PHE A 371 -21.91 -10.38 -17.74
C PHE A 371 -23.19 -9.61 -17.37
N ILE A 372 -23.27 -8.33 -17.74
CA ILE A 372 -24.47 -7.52 -17.55
C ILE A 372 -25.66 -8.13 -18.29
N LEU A 373 -25.45 -8.56 -19.54
CA LEU A 373 -26.48 -9.24 -20.33
C LEU A 373 -26.95 -10.54 -19.68
N VAL A 374 -26.05 -11.37 -19.14
CA VAL A 374 -26.44 -12.63 -18.45
C VAL A 374 -27.25 -12.35 -17.19
N ILE A 375 -26.88 -11.33 -16.41
CA ILE A 375 -27.64 -10.94 -15.20
C ILE A 375 -29.01 -10.40 -15.59
N TRP A 376 -29.09 -9.50 -16.56
CA TRP A 376 -30.35 -8.90 -16.99
C TRP A 376 -31.26 -9.95 -17.62
N PHE A 377 -30.72 -10.89 -18.39
CA PHE A 377 -31.44 -12.04 -18.88
C PHE A 377 -31.99 -12.91 -17.74
N SER A 378 -31.16 -13.24 -16.76
CA SER A 378 -31.54 -14.08 -15.61
C SER A 378 -32.61 -13.40 -14.76
N VAL A 379 -32.48 -12.09 -14.52
CA VAL A 379 -33.48 -11.28 -13.83
C VAL A 379 -34.77 -11.19 -14.64
N ALA A 380 -34.71 -10.92 -15.94
CA ALA A 380 -35.89 -10.86 -16.81
C ALA A 380 -36.62 -12.21 -16.89
N LEU A 381 -35.88 -13.31 -16.87
CA LEU A 381 -36.43 -14.67 -16.82
C LEU A 381 -37.10 -14.94 -15.49
N PHE A 382 -36.47 -14.52 -14.40
CA PHE A 382 -37.03 -14.66 -13.07
C PHE A 382 -38.23 -13.74 -12.82
N MET A 383 -38.29 -12.57 -13.46
CA MET A 383 -39.45 -11.68 -13.46
C MET A 383 -40.70 -12.32 -14.07
N GLN A 384 -40.54 -13.23 -15.05
CA GLN A 384 -41.66 -14.00 -15.62
C GLN A 384 -42.25 -15.01 -14.62
N ILE A 385 -41.50 -15.34 -13.56
CA ILE A 385 -41.91 -16.28 -12.51
C ILE A 385 -42.43 -15.50 -11.30
N SER A 386 -41.65 -14.54 -10.81
CA SER A 386 -42.05 -13.66 -9.69
C SER A 386 -41.41 -12.28 -9.79
N ARG A 387 -42.23 -11.28 -10.11
CA ARG A 387 -41.85 -9.86 -10.17
C ARG A 387 -41.28 -9.37 -8.84
N LYS A 388 -41.93 -9.72 -7.72
CA LYS A 388 -41.50 -9.33 -6.37
C LYS A 388 -40.13 -9.90 -6.01
N LEU A 389 -39.91 -11.17 -6.33
CA LEU A 389 -38.66 -11.86 -5.99
C LEU A 389 -37.50 -11.40 -6.87
N ALA A 390 -37.76 -11.11 -8.16
CA ALA A 390 -36.76 -10.55 -9.06
C ALA A 390 -36.28 -9.16 -8.62
N PHE A 391 -37.19 -8.29 -8.17
CA PHE A 391 -36.82 -6.99 -7.59
C PHE A 391 -36.02 -7.16 -6.29
N LEU A 392 -36.44 -8.09 -5.42
CA LEU A 392 -35.71 -8.41 -4.20
C LEU A 392 -34.28 -8.88 -4.49
N VAL A 393 -34.05 -9.71 -5.51
CA VAL A 393 -32.69 -10.15 -5.85
C VAL A 393 -31.83 -8.99 -6.38
N LEU A 394 -32.40 -8.13 -7.23
CA LEU A 394 -31.72 -6.93 -7.74
C LEU A 394 -31.30 -5.97 -6.62
N PHE A 395 -32.19 -5.75 -5.65
CA PHE A 395 -31.98 -4.74 -4.60
C PHE A 395 -31.31 -5.31 -3.34
N PHE A 396 -31.89 -6.38 -2.78
CA PHE A 396 -31.51 -6.89 -1.46
C PHE A 396 -30.13 -7.53 -1.44
N VAL A 397 -29.74 -8.25 -2.50
CA VAL A 397 -28.42 -8.91 -2.54
C VAL A 397 -27.30 -7.86 -2.48
N PRO A 398 -27.25 -6.84 -3.36
CA PRO A 398 -26.24 -5.78 -3.24
C PRO A 398 -26.35 -4.96 -1.96
N SER A 399 -27.57 -4.64 -1.49
CA SER A 399 -27.76 -3.88 -0.25
C SER A 399 -27.33 -4.65 1.01
N ALA A 400 -27.51 -5.97 1.04
CA ALA A 400 -27.05 -6.82 2.13
C ALA A 400 -25.52 -6.83 2.22
N PHE A 401 -24.81 -6.84 1.09
CA PHE A 401 -23.35 -6.74 1.07
C PHE A 401 -22.84 -5.40 1.55
N ILE A 402 -23.45 -4.29 1.13
CA ILE A 402 -23.04 -2.96 1.60
C ILE A 402 -23.38 -2.77 3.09
N SER A 403 -24.47 -3.36 3.55
CA SER A 403 -24.83 -3.37 4.97
C SER A 403 -23.90 -4.26 5.80
N LEU A 404 -23.48 -5.40 5.27
CA LEU A 404 -22.45 -6.25 5.87
C LEU A 404 -21.10 -5.54 5.90
N ALA A 405 -20.74 -4.80 4.84
CA ALA A 405 -19.55 -3.97 4.80
C ALA A 405 -19.58 -2.87 5.87
N LEU A 406 -20.74 -2.23 6.11
CA LEU A 406 -20.91 -1.31 7.23
C LEU A 406 -20.75 -2.00 8.59
N LEU A 407 -21.40 -3.15 8.80
CA LEU A 407 -21.35 -3.91 10.06
C LEU A 407 -19.94 -4.40 10.37
N LEU A 408 -19.16 -4.73 9.34
CA LEU A 408 -17.77 -5.17 9.46
C LEU A 408 -16.78 -3.99 9.51
N GLY A 409 -17.26 -2.75 9.46
CA GLY A 409 -16.44 -1.53 9.58
C GLY A 409 -15.69 -1.15 8.30
N PHE A 410 -16.02 -1.76 7.15
CA PHE A 410 -15.44 -1.48 5.84
C PHE A 410 -16.05 -0.26 5.14
N SER A 411 -17.10 0.35 5.71
CA SER A 411 -17.80 1.47 5.11
C SER A 411 -18.20 2.50 6.17
N SER A 412 -18.17 3.79 5.82
CA SER A 412 -18.74 4.84 6.65
C SER A 412 -20.26 4.83 6.57
N PHE A 413 -20.93 5.27 7.64
CA PHE A 413 -22.39 5.34 7.67
C PHE A 413 -22.96 6.26 6.56
N THR A 414 -22.24 7.33 6.22
CA THR A 414 -22.62 8.26 5.13
C THR A 414 -22.52 7.59 3.76
N TYR A 415 -21.46 6.83 3.51
CA TYR A 415 -21.32 6.07 2.26
C TYR A 415 -22.35 4.96 2.15
N TRP A 416 -22.62 4.22 3.24
CA TRP A 416 -23.67 3.21 3.28
C TRP A 416 -25.03 3.77 2.87
N LYS A 417 -25.43 4.93 3.40
CA LYS A 417 -26.70 5.59 3.01
C LYS A 417 -26.75 5.91 1.52
N PHE A 418 -25.69 6.54 1.01
CA PHE A 418 -25.59 6.88 -0.41
C PHE A 418 -25.65 5.64 -1.30
N ALA A 419 -24.90 4.60 -0.94
CA ALA A 419 -24.80 3.39 -1.75
C ALA A 419 -26.09 2.55 -1.72
N VAL A 420 -26.78 2.45 -0.58
CA VAL A 420 -28.12 1.84 -0.50
C VAL A 420 -29.12 2.61 -1.37
N PHE A 421 -29.08 3.95 -1.35
CA PHE A 421 -29.92 4.77 -2.22
C PHE A 421 -29.61 4.57 -3.71
N ALA A 422 -28.33 4.56 -4.10
CA ALA A 422 -27.91 4.32 -5.47
C ALA A 422 -28.30 2.91 -5.96
N ILE A 423 -28.15 1.89 -5.11
CA ILE A 423 -28.61 0.51 -5.41
C ILE A 423 -30.12 0.48 -5.61
N LEU A 424 -30.89 1.15 -4.74
CA LEU A 424 -32.34 1.23 -4.88
C LEU A 424 -32.73 1.87 -6.22
N LEU A 425 -32.15 3.03 -6.54
CA LEU A 425 -32.45 3.78 -7.75
C LEU A 425 -32.12 2.97 -9.02
N SER A 426 -30.93 2.38 -9.07
CA SER A 426 -30.50 1.54 -10.20
C SER A 426 -31.35 0.27 -10.33
N SER A 427 -31.70 -0.38 -9.21
CA SER A 427 -32.58 -1.56 -9.21
C SER A 427 -33.97 -1.22 -9.75
N VAL A 428 -34.54 -0.08 -9.37
CA VAL A 428 -35.84 0.39 -9.88
C VAL A 428 -35.78 0.67 -11.37
N LEU A 429 -34.75 1.37 -11.84
CA LEU A 429 -34.58 1.69 -13.27
C LEU A 429 -34.44 0.43 -14.13
N VAL A 430 -33.55 -0.49 -13.75
CA VAL A 430 -33.35 -1.76 -14.46
C VAL A 430 -34.63 -2.60 -14.45
N PHE A 431 -35.29 -2.69 -13.30
CA PHE A 431 -36.53 -3.45 -13.16
C PHE A 431 -37.65 -2.90 -14.06
N LEU A 432 -37.84 -1.57 -14.08
CA LEU A 432 -38.84 -0.92 -14.93
C LEU A 432 -38.55 -1.12 -16.42
N MET A 433 -37.29 -0.99 -16.84
CA MET A 433 -36.90 -1.23 -18.24
C MET A 433 -37.23 -2.67 -18.66
N LEU A 434 -36.77 -3.66 -17.90
CA LEU A 434 -37.03 -5.08 -18.20
C LEU A 434 -38.53 -5.39 -18.19
N LEU A 435 -39.29 -4.77 -17.28
CA LEU A 435 -40.74 -4.92 -17.21
C LEU A 435 -41.43 -4.38 -18.46
N LEU A 436 -41.13 -3.13 -18.83
CA LEU A 436 -41.74 -2.44 -19.97
C LEU A 436 -41.45 -3.17 -21.28
N PHE A 437 -40.19 -3.58 -21.51
CA PHE A 437 -39.83 -4.34 -22.70
C PHE A 437 -40.45 -5.72 -22.74
N SER A 438 -40.53 -6.41 -21.59
CA SER A 438 -41.20 -7.71 -21.54
C SER A 438 -42.71 -7.60 -21.80
N GLU A 439 -43.38 -6.58 -21.29
CA GLU A 439 -44.81 -6.36 -21.52
C GLU A 439 -45.08 -5.92 -22.96
N ALA A 440 -44.26 -5.03 -23.53
CA ALA A 440 -44.35 -4.64 -24.93
C ALA A 440 -44.20 -5.84 -25.86
N LEU A 441 -43.19 -6.70 -25.62
CA LEU A 441 -42.97 -7.89 -26.43
C LEU A 441 -44.09 -8.93 -26.27
N ASN A 442 -44.63 -9.10 -25.06
CA ASN A 442 -45.79 -9.96 -24.86
C ASN A 442 -47.04 -9.47 -25.61
N ARG A 443 -47.25 -8.15 -25.71
CA ARG A 443 -48.34 -7.59 -26.50
C ARG A 443 -48.15 -7.83 -28.00
N VAL A 444 -46.93 -7.67 -28.51
CA VAL A 444 -46.62 -7.93 -29.93
C VAL A 444 -46.80 -9.41 -30.27
N ILE A 445 -46.39 -10.32 -29.39
CA ILE A 445 -46.49 -11.78 -29.62
C ILE A 445 -47.95 -12.28 -29.52
N ASN A 446 -48.78 -11.62 -28.70
CA ASN A 446 -50.19 -11.99 -28.50
C ASN A 446 -51.17 -11.13 -29.30
N ALA A 447 -50.70 -10.17 -30.09
CA ALA A 447 -51.56 -9.48 -31.03
C ALA A 447 -51.87 -10.48 -32.15
N GLU A 448 -53.09 -11.00 -32.17
CA GLU A 448 -53.60 -11.73 -33.33
C GLU A 448 -53.58 -10.79 -34.55
N PRO A 449 -53.25 -11.29 -35.75
CA PRO A 449 -53.18 -10.49 -36.97
C PRO A 449 -54.51 -9.86 -37.37
#